data_AF-A0A4Y2LXW9-F1
#
_entry.id   AF-A0A4Y2LXW9-F1
#
_cell.length_a   1.000
_cell.length_b   1.000
_cell.length_c   1.000
_cell.angle_alpha   90.00
_cell.angle_beta   90.00
_cell.angle_gamma   90.00
#
_symmetry.space_group_name_H-M   'P 1'
#
loop_
_entity.id
_entity.type
_entity.pdbx_description
1 polymer ?
#
loop_
_entity_poly.entity_id
_entity_poly.type
_entity_poly.pdbx_seq_one_letter_code
_entity_poly.pdbx_strand_id
1 'polypeptide(L)'
;MSPELKVVIYVDKTPSCQHERRYNAPETSEVAIILAGDEQGSRDISLELRSNQIKKIAETHRAYDALQYPLLFRQGEDGYNFELQQTNPTGEIATKKISAMDFYAFRIMFRTTHFNIILRCKELFHQFVVDMYAKIESE
;
A
#
# COMPACT_ATOMS: atom_id res chain seq x y z
N MET A 1 2.01 -29.26 56.00
CA MET A 1 2.24 -29.85 54.67
C MET A 1 1.99 -28.76 53.64
N SER A 2 3.03 -28.21 53.01
CA SER A 2 2.84 -27.33 51.85
C SER A 2 2.42 -28.18 50.66
N PRO A 3 1.42 -27.76 49.87
CA PRO A 3 1.09 -28.46 48.63
C PRO A 3 2.26 -28.37 47.66
N GLU A 4 2.70 -29.52 47.16
CA GLU A 4 3.65 -29.62 46.06
C GLU A 4 2.96 -29.10 44.79
N LEU A 5 3.32 -27.89 44.36
CA LEU A 5 2.81 -27.31 43.12
C LEU A 5 3.79 -27.63 41.98
N LYS A 6 3.34 -28.43 41.03
CA LYS A 6 4.08 -28.70 39.79
C LYS A 6 3.67 -27.69 38.72
N VAL A 7 4.53 -26.73 38.45
CA VAL A 7 4.38 -25.80 37.32
C VAL A 7 4.88 -26.50 36.06
N VAL A 8 3.98 -26.73 35.10
CA VAL A 8 4.33 -27.27 33.77
C VAL A 8 4.14 -26.16 32.74
N ILE A 9 5.24 -25.65 32.21
CA ILE A 9 5.25 -24.67 31.11
C ILE A 9 5.30 -25.47 29.82
N TYR A 10 4.19 -25.48 29.08
CA TYR A 10 4.14 -26.03 27.74
C TYR A 10 4.64 -24.96 26.78
N VAL A 11 5.86 -25.14 26.25
CA VAL A 11 6.50 -24.21 25.31
C VAL A 11 5.68 -24.04 24.01
N ASP A 12 4.86 -25.04 23.66
CA ASP A 12 4.06 -25.05 22.44
C ASP A 12 2.59 -24.62 22.65
N LYS A 13 2.23 -24.18 23.86
CA LYS A 13 0.84 -23.79 24.13
C LYS A 13 0.57 -22.40 23.60
N THR A 14 -0.20 -22.32 22.52
CA THR A 14 -0.72 -21.06 21.98
C THR A 14 -1.50 -20.30 23.07
N PRO A 15 -1.26 -18.98 23.24
CA PRO A 15 -2.00 -18.17 24.20
C PRO A 15 -3.50 -18.24 23.89
N SER A 16 -4.33 -18.36 24.93
CA SER A 16 -5.78 -18.25 24.77
C SER A 16 -6.09 -16.92 24.07
N CYS A 17 -6.80 -16.99 22.94
CA CYS A 17 -7.09 -15.91 21.98
C CYS A 17 -6.14 -15.77 20.76
N GLN A 18 -5.26 -16.74 20.47
CA GLN A 18 -4.51 -16.77 19.20
C GLN A 18 -4.92 -17.94 18.31
N HIS A 19 -5.00 -17.70 17.00
CA HIS A 19 -5.32 -18.72 16.01
C HIS A 19 -4.18 -19.75 15.92
N GLU A 20 -4.52 -21.04 15.90
CA GLU A 20 -3.58 -22.17 15.85
C GLU A 20 -2.57 -22.12 14.70
N ARG A 21 -2.89 -21.40 13.61
CA ARG A 21 -2.06 -21.25 12.40
C ARG A 21 -1.40 -19.88 12.24
N ARG A 22 -1.37 -19.09 13.30
CA ARG A 22 -0.65 -17.82 13.30
C ARG A 22 0.85 -18.17 13.18
N TYR A 23 1.50 -17.73 12.10
CA TYR A 23 2.92 -17.99 11.75
C TYR A 23 3.26 -19.31 11.02
N ASN A 24 2.29 -19.98 10.38
CA ASN A 24 2.64 -21.10 9.50
C ASN A 24 3.56 -20.63 8.36
N ALA A 25 4.53 -21.47 8.00
CA ALA A 25 5.33 -21.26 6.79
C ALA A 25 4.37 -21.29 5.56
N PRO A 26 4.53 -20.37 4.60
CA PRO A 26 3.67 -20.36 3.42
C PRO A 26 3.85 -21.64 2.61
N GLU A 27 2.74 -22.33 2.33
CA GLU A 27 2.73 -23.58 1.54
C GLU A 27 2.64 -23.34 0.03
N THR A 28 2.28 -22.12 -0.38
CA THR A 28 2.22 -21.68 -1.78
C THR A 28 3.07 -20.44 -2.01
N SER A 29 3.58 -20.26 -3.23
CA SER A 29 4.26 -19.04 -3.68
C SER A 29 3.29 -17.91 -4.04
N GLU A 30 1.99 -18.16 -3.97
CA GLU A 30 0.94 -17.18 -4.23
C GLU A 30 0.62 -16.38 -2.96
N VAL A 31 0.46 -15.06 -3.12
CA VAL A 31 0.07 -14.16 -2.04
C VAL A 31 -1.33 -13.64 -2.36
N ALA A 32 -2.28 -13.91 -1.48
CA ALA A 32 -3.63 -13.35 -1.58
C ALA A 32 -3.73 -12.07 -0.74
N ILE A 33 -4.35 -11.05 -1.31
CA ILE A 33 -4.65 -9.79 -0.62
C ILE A 33 -6.14 -9.80 -0.28
N ILE A 34 -6.46 -9.61 1.01
CA ILE A 34 -7.84 -9.44 1.47
C ILE A 34 -8.04 -7.95 1.75
N LEU A 35 -8.82 -7.29 0.90
CA LEU A 35 -9.30 -5.94 1.16
C LEU A 35 -10.61 -6.05 1.95
N ALA A 36 -10.63 -5.53 3.17
CA ALA A 36 -11.84 -5.53 3.99
C ALA A 36 -12.76 -4.37 3.57
N GLY A 37 -13.92 -4.69 3.00
CA GLY A 37 -14.95 -3.73 2.58
C GLY A 37 -16.01 -4.40 1.68
N ASP A 38 -17.22 -3.85 1.65
CA ASP A 38 -18.28 -4.32 0.74
C ASP A 38 -17.88 -4.11 -0.73
N GLU A 39 -18.37 -5.00 -1.59
CA GLU A 39 -18.12 -4.95 -3.03
C GLU A 39 -18.60 -3.61 -3.65
N GLN A 40 -17.67 -2.98 -4.38
CA GLN A 40 -17.90 -2.16 -5.58
C GLN A 40 -18.47 -0.75 -5.38
N GLY A 41 -17.64 0.13 -4.84
CA GLY A 41 -17.69 1.57 -5.14
C GLY A 41 -16.36 2.04 -5.75
N SER A 42 -16.41 3.05 -6.62
CA SER A 42 -15.20 3.80 -7.01
C SER A 42 -14.50 4.29 -5.74
N ARG A 43 -13.21 3.98 -5.57
CA ARG A 43 -12.42 4.47 -4.43
C ARG A 43 -12.13 5.96 -4.61
N ASP A 44 -13.13 6.80 -4.39
CA ASP A 44 -13.01 8.25 -4.52
C ASP A 44 -12.75 8.92 -3.18
N ILE A 45 -11.87 9.91 -3.18
CA ILE A 45 -11.69 10.80 -2.02
C ILE A 45 -12.65 11.98 -2.16
N SER A 46 -13.59 12.10 -1.23
CA SER A 46 -14.48 13.26 -1.14
C SER A 46 -13.86 14.33 -0.24
N LEU A 47 -13.58 15.50 -0.81
CA LEU A 47 -13.05 16.67 -0.11
C LEU A 47 -14.17 17.67 0.13
N GLU A 48 -14.39 18.03 1.38
CA GLU A 48 -15.26 19.16 1.73
C GLU A 48 -14.41 20.43 1.83
N LEU A 49 -14.69 21.40 0.97
CA LEU A 49 -14.04 22.70 0.98
C LEU A 49 -14.65 23.58 2.07
N ARG A 50 -13.88 24.56 2.57
CA ARG A 50 -14.38 25.57 3.54
C ARG A 50 -15.57 26.39 3.04
N SER A 51 -15.82 26.36 1.73
CA SER A 51 -17.01 26.94 1.07
C SER A 51 -18.25 26.04 1.14
N ASN A 52 -18.22 24.94 1.91
CA ASN A 52 -19.24 23.88 1.96
C ASN A 52 -19.49 23.19 0.61
N GLN A 53 -18.51 23.20 -0.28
CA GLN A 53 -18.56 22.50 -1.56
C GLN A 53 -17.86 21.15 -1.44
N ILE A 54 -18.49 20.10 -1.95
CA ILE A 54 -17.91 18.76 -2.01
C ILE A 54 -17.24 18.57 -3.37
N LYS A 55 -15.96 18.25 -3.36
CA LYS A 55 -15.18 17.87 -4.54
C LYS A 55 -14.76 16.40 -4.41
N LYS A 56 -15.16 15.58 -5.38
CA LYS A 56 -14.71 14.20 -5.47
C LYS A 56 -13.45 14.10 -6.31
N ILE A 57 -12.48 13.32 -5.83
CA ILE A 57 -11.22 13.02 -6.49
C ILE A 57 -11.21 11.52 -6.76
N ALA A 58 -11.24 11.15 -8.05
CA ALA A 58 -11.17 9.77 -8.47
C ALA A 58 -9.79 9.15 -8.20
N GLU A 59 -9.72 7.83 -8.07
CA GLU A 59 -8.49 7.04 -7.90
C GLU A 59 -7.42 7.32 -8.98
N THR A 60 -7.87 7.71 -10.17
CA THR A 60 -7.07 7.97 -11.37
C THR A 60 -6.52 9.40 -11.43
N HIS A 61 -6.91 10.26 -10.49
CA HIS A 61 -6.46 11.66 -10.44
C HIS A 61 -5.05 11.75 -9.84
N ARG A 62 -4.18 12.58 -10.43
CA ARG A 62 -2.78 12.76 -9.99
C ARG A 62 -2.60 13.08 -8.50
N ALA A 63 -3.56 13.77 -7.89
CA ALA A 63 -3.51 14.13 -6.47
C ALA A 63 -3.99 13.01 -5.53
N TYR A 64 -4.54 11.91 -6.05
CA TYR A 64 -5.18 10.87 -5.26
C TYR A 64 -4.22 10.25 -4.24
N ASP A 65 -3.07 9.74 -4.71
CA ASP A 65 -2.09 9.07 -3.86
C ASP A 65 -1.58 10.01 -2.75
N ALA A 66 -1.40 11.29 -3.06
CA ALA A 66 -0.97 12.29 -2.09
C ALA A 66 -2.03 12.62 -1.03
N LEU A 67 -3.31 12.58 -1.40
CA LEU A 67 -4.43 12.78 -0.48
C LEU A 67 -4.65 11.54 0.41
N GLN A 68 -4.46 10.34 -0.15
CA GLN A 68 -4.58 9.08 0.60
C GLN A 68 -3.39 8.87 1.54
N TYR A 69 -2.18 9.26 1.12
CA TYR A 69 -0.93 9.07 1.85
C TYR A 69 -0.13 10.37 2.08
N PRO A 70 -0.67 11.37 2.81
CA PRO A 70 0.01 12.68 2.98
C PRO A 70 1.42 12.59 3.57
N LEU A 71 1.67 11.59 4.43
CA LEU A 71 2.99 11.37 5.03
C LEU A 71 4.03 10.86 4.04
N LEU A 72 3.61 10.09 3.03
CA LEU A 72 4.48 9.61 1.96
C LEU A 72 4.74 10.73 0.94
N PHE A 73 3.73 11.55 0.67
CA PHE A 73 3.75 12.64 -0.31
C PHE A 73 3.77 14.02 0.35
N ARG A 74 4.69 14.23 1.29
CA ARG A 74 4.76 15.45 2.12
C ARG A 74 4.88 16.77 1.32
N GLN A 75 5.34 16.70 0.08
CA GLN A 75 5.51 17.87 -0.81
C GLN A 75 4.33 18.05 -1.77
N GLY A 76 3.26 17.25 -1.66
CA GLY A 76 2.15 17.24 -2.60
C GLY A 76 2.55 16.72 -3.98
N GLU A 77 3.45 15.73 -4.02
CA GLU A 77 3.93 15.16 -5.27
C GLU A 77 2.82 14.39 -5.98
N ASP A 78 2.87 14.36 -7.31
CA ASP A 78 1.86 13.66 -8.08
C ASP A 78 2.02 12.14 -8.01
N GLY A 79 0.89 11.49 -7.80
CA GLY A 79 0.68 10.06 -7.99
C GLY A 79 0.46 9.68 -9.45
N TYR A 80 0.10 8.41 -9.66
CA TYR A 80 -0.17 7.87 -10.98
C TYR A 80 -1.41 8.52 -11.63
N ASN A 81 -1.33 8.79 -12.93
CA ASN A 81 -2.46 9.15 -13.78
C ASN A 81 -2.20 8.70 -15.23
N PHE A 82 -3.26 8.54 -16.03
CA PHE A 82 -3.19 8.01 -17.41
C PHE A 82 -2.54 8.93 -18.46
N GLU A 83 -2.17 10.16 -18.08
CA GLU A 83 -1.52 11.13 -18.96
C GLU A 83 0.02 10.99 -18.93
N LEU A 84 0.54 10.19 -17.99
CA LEU A 84 1.98 9.95 -17.85
C LEU A 84 2.55 9.20 -19.07
N GLN A 85 3.60 9.77 -19.66
CA GLN A 85 4.31 9.22 -20.82
C GLN A 85 5.71 8.77 -20.41
N GLN A 86 6.19 7.72 -21.06
CA GLN A 86 7.55 7.22 -20.83
C GLN A 86 8.57 8.25 -21.31
N THR A 87 9.74 8.30 -20.67
CA THR A 87 10.86 9.12 -21.13
C THR A 87 11.97 8.20 -21.63
N ASN A 88 12.47 8.46 -22.84
CA ASN A 88 13.63 7.76 -23.38
C ASN A 88 14.89 8.07 -22.56
N PRO A 89 15.94 7.22 -22.63
CA PRO A 89 17.21 7.50 -21.97
C PRO A 89 17.86 8.83 -22.37
N THR A 90 17.50 9.37 -23.55
CA THR A 90 17.91 10.67 -24.07
C THR A 90 17.15 11.86 -23.46
N GLY A 91 16.14 11.61 -22.62
CA GLY A 91 15.30 12.65 -22.01
C GLY A 91 14.08 13.06 -22.83
N GLU A 92 13.89 12.47 -24.02
CA GLU A 92 12.76 12.75 -24.89
C GLU A 92 11.50 11.99 -24.44
N ILE A 93 10.34 12.64 -24.51
CA ILE A 93 9.06 12.02 -24.19
C ILE A 93 8.73 11.01 -25.30
N ALA A 94 8.59 9.74 -24.92
CA ALA A 94 8.17 8.66 -25.79
C ALA A 94 6.66 8.69 -26.02
N THR A 95 6.20 8.13 -27.13
CA THR A 95 4.77 8.02 -27.45
C THR A 95 4.02 7.03 -26.56
N LYS A 96 4.73 6.15 -25.85
CA LYS A 96 4.14 5.11 -25.02
C LYS A 96 3.77 5.65 -23.64
N LYS A 97 2.55 5.35 -23.21
CA LYS A 97 2.06 5.64 -21.85
C LYS A 97 2.74 4.75 -20.80
N ILE A 98 2.92 5.29 -19.61
CA ILE A 98 3.39 4.54 -18.43
C ILE A 98 2.21 3.77 -17.82
N SER A 99 2.38 2.47 -17.56
CA SER A 99 1.40 1.67 -16.80
C SER A 99 1.47 2.00 -15.31
N ALA A 100 0.40 1.79 -14.53
CA ALA A 100 0.47 1.95 -13.08
C ALA A 100 1.57 1.07 -12.46
N MET A 101 1.75 -0.14 -12.98
CA MET A 101 2.79 -1.06 -12.54
C MET A 101 4.19 -0.47 -12.71
N ASP A 102 4.52 0.06 -13.89
CA ASP A 102 5.81 0.68 -14.16
C ASP A 102 6.06 1.89 -13.24
N PHE A 103 5.02 2.72 -13.04
CA PHE A 103 5.10 3.90 -12.19
C PHE A 103 5.39 3.54 -10.72
N TYR A 104 4.63 2.61 -10.16
CA TYR A 104 4.79 2.22 -8.76
C TYR A 104 6.06 1.41 -8.52
N ALA A 105 6.46 0.54 -9.46
CA ALA A 105 7.74 -0.14 -9.42
C ALA A 105 8.90 0.86 -9.39
N PHE A 106 8.86 1.90 -10.23
CA PHE A 106 9.86 2.97 -10.22
C PHE A 106 9.90 3.72 -8.88
N ARG A 107 8.74 4.01 -8.28
CA ARG A 107 8.62 4.71 -6.99
C ARG A 107 9.18 3.91 -5.82
N ILE A 108 8.99 2.59 -5.79
CA ILE A 108 9.49 1.72 -4.71
C ILE A 108 10.89 1.16 -4.98
N MET A 109 11.43 1.33 -6.18
CA MET A 109 12.79 0.87 -6.51
C MET A 109 13.82 1.48 -5.55
N PHE A 110 14.61 0.60 -4.91
CA PHE A 110 15.72 1.01 -4.06
C PHE A 110 16.86 1.61 -4.89
N ARG A 111 17.34 2.79 -4.47
CA ARG A 111 18.46 3.49 -5.09
C ARG A 111 19.40 3.97 -3.99
N THR A 112 20.67 3.60 -4.06
CA THR A 112 21.67 3.97 -3.05
C THR A 112 21.92 5.47 -2.95
N THR A 113 21.71 6.20 -4.05
CA THR A 113 21.94 7.65 -4.16
C THR A 113 20.76 8.51 -3.69
N HIS A 114 19.58 7.94 -3.46
CA HIS A 114 18.37 8.70 -3.14
C HIS A 114 17.68 8.19 -1.88
N PHE A 115 17.28 9.13 -1.03
CA PHE A 115 16.42 8.82 0.11
C PHE A 115 15.00 8.54 -0.36
N ASN A 116 14.53 7.31 -0.16
CA ASN A 116 13.15 6.91 -0.44
C ASN A 116 12.37 6.80 0.87
N ILE A 117 11.41 7.71 1.08
CA ILE A 117 10.56 7.72 2.29
C ILE A 117 9.59 6.54 2.31
N ILE A 118 9.06 6.13 1.14
CA ILE A 118 8.08 5.06 1.00
C ILE A 118 8.63 3.77 1.61
N LEU A 119 9.87 3.42 1.29
CA LEU A 119 10.55 2.23 1.81
C LEU A 119 10.85 2.25 3.32
N ARG A 120 10.69 3.39 3.99
CA ARG A 120 11.07 3.57 5.41
C ARG A 120 9.87 3.68 6.35
N CYS A 121 8.65 3.69 5.83
CA CYS A 121 7.43 3.91 6.61
C CYS A 121 6.81 2.63 7.22
N LYS A 122 7.55 1.51 7.27
CA LYS A 122 7.17 0.25 7.94
C LYS A 122 5.75 -0.23 7.60
N GLU A 123 4.82 -0.20 8.55
CA GLU A 123 3.44 -0.68 8.35
C GLU A 123 2.71 0.09 7.25
N LEU A 124 2.94 1.41 7.18
CA LEU A 124 2.35 2.25 6.13
C LEU A 124 2.88 1.88 4.74
N PHE A 125 4.11 1.36 4.63
CA PHE A 125 4.64 0.85 3.38
C PHE A 125 3.87 -0.39 2.92
N HIS A 126 3.58 -1.33 3.82
CA HIS A 126 2.80 -2.53 3.48
C HIS A 126 1.40 -2.16 2.99
N GLN A 127 0.72 -1.24 3.69
CA GLN A 127 -0.59 -0.75 3.27
C GLN A 127 -0.52 -0.08 1.89
N PHE A 128 0.48 0.79 1.67
CA PHE A 128 0.69 1.44 0.39
C PHE A 128 0.88 0.41 -0.74
N VAL A 129 1.75 -0.59 -0.57
CA VAL A 129 1.99 -1.61 -1.61
C VAL A 129 0.73 -2.41 -1.93
N VAL A 130 -0.04 -2.79 -0.91
CA VAL A 130 -1.31 -3.51 -1.08
C VAL A 130 -2.32 -2.67 -1.86
N ASP A 131 -2.50 -1.40 -1.50
CA ASP A 131 -3.43 -0.50 -2.17
C ASP A 131 -3.00 -0.24 -3.62
N MET A 132 -1.70 -0.01 -3.86
CA MET A 132 -1.20 0.21 -5.22
C MET A 132 -1.33 -1.05 -6.08
N TYR A 133 -1.14 -2.24 -5.52
CA TYR A 133 -1.40 -3.48 -6.23
C TYR A 133 -2.87 -3.62 -6.63
N ALA A 134 -3.78 -3.35 -5.70
CA ALA A 134 -5.21 -3.34 -5.99
C ALA A 134 -5.60 -2.28 -7.04
N LYS A 135 -4.91 -1.14 -7.07
CA LYS A 135 -5.06 -0.11 -8.11
C LYS A 135 -4.58 -0.60 -9.48
N ILE A 136 -3.46 -1.32 -9.54
CA ILE A 136 -2.91 -1.91 -10.76
C ILE A 136 -3.86 -2.97 -11.33
N GLU A 137 -4.43 -3.85 -10.51
CA GLU A 137 -5.40 -4.87 -10.96
C GLU A 137 -6.74 -4.29 -11.42
N SER A 138 -7.03 -3.05 -11.03
CA SER A 138 -8.26 -2.34 -11.43
C SER A 138 -8.07 -1.49 -12.70
N GLU A 139 -6.84 -1.36 -13.22
CA GLU A 139 -6.52 -0.74 -14.52
C GLU A 139 -6.83 -1.70 -15.68
#